data_AF-A0A4P5ZEY4-F1
#
_entry.id   AF-A0A4P5ZEY4-F1
#
_cell.length_a   1.000
_cell.length_b   1.000
_cell.length_c   1.000
_cell.angle_alpha   90.00
_cell.angle_beta   90.00
_cell.angle_gamma   90.00
#
_symmetry.space_group_name_H-M   'P 1'
#
loop_
_entity.id
_entity.type
_entity.pdbx_description
1 polymer ?
#
loop_
_entity_poly.entity_id
_entity_poly.type
_entity_poly.pdbx_seq_one_letter_code
_entity_poly.pdbx_strand_id
1 'polypeptide(L)'
;MELVKLGKVADFINGKAFKPSDWEDKGKKIIRIQNLNDCSKPYNRTLQNVEDKYLVYPNDILVSWSASLGVFEWKDSEIAVLNQHIFKVVPDEKLICKPYLKYALDKSIDLMLKYTHGSTMKHINRQEFLNIEIPLPPIASQRRIANILDKADEIIRKRKEAIALTEQLLKSTFLDMFGDPVINPKGWEKCQVKDIAKVKTGKTPSRKENDNYGNSIRWVKTTEVINSIIEETEEYLSEKGALQMNVFPEKTIIVAMYGQGKTRGRTALLANPSTTNQACAAILPSYKYNTIYLWELLKLSYYRLRELGRGGNQPNLNLDMIKTFEIIFPPLENQEKFEDIITKIQIQRAKNIKSLEESENLFNSLLQKAFKGEL
;
A
#
# COMPACT_ATOMS: atom_id res chain seq x y z
N MET A 1 17.75 -4.56 -34.95
CA MET A 1 16.29 -4.39 -34.80
C MET A 1 15.98 -2.99 -35.28
N GLU A 2 14.97 -2.81 -36.14
CA GLU A 2 14.57 -1.47 -36.57
C GLU A 2 13.94 -0.72 -35.40
N LEU A 3 14.32 0.54 -35.22
CA LEU A 3 13.72 1.46 -34.26
C LEU A 3 12.70 2.32 -35.00
N VAL A 4 11.49 2.42 -34.45
CA VAL A 4 10.40 3.22 -35.02
C VAL A 4 9.81 4.12 -33.96
N LYS A 5 9.35 5.30 -34.38
CA LYS A 5 8.68 6.23 -33.47
C LYS A 5 7.30 5.71 -33.08
N LEU A 6 6.90 5.88 -31.81
CA LEU A 6 5.56 5.50 -31.33
C LEU A 6 4.43 6.05 -32.21
N GLY A 7 4.52 7.32 -32.61
CA GLY A 7 3.52 7.95 -33.47
C GLY A 7 3.46 7.41 -34.91
N LYS A 8 4.31 6.45 -35.29
CA LYS A 8 4.26 5.75 -36.57
C LYS A 8 3.59 4.39 -36.50
N VAL A 9 3.41 3.83 -35.30
CA VAL A 9 2.84 2.48 -35.11
C VAL A 9 1.45 2.51 -34.48
N ALA A 10 1.00 3.66 -33.97
CA ALA A 10 -0.31 3.82 -33.38
C ALA A 10 -0.78 5.28 -33.45
N ASP A 11 -2.09 5.46 -33.50
CA ASP A 11 -2.75 6.76 -33.36
C ASP A 11 -3.03 7.06 -31.89
N PHE A 12 -2.74 8.29 -31.49
CA PHE A 12 -2.94 8.78 -30.11
C PHE A 12 -3.98 9.89 -30.10
N ILE A 13 -5.21 9.50 -29.79
CA ILE A 13 -6.40 10.35 -29.84
C ILE A 13 -6.59 11.01 -28.47
N ASN A 14 -6.50 12.33 -28.42
CA ASN A 14 -6.78 13.09 -27.20
C ASN A 14 -8.26 13.02 -26.84
N GLY A 15 -8.57 12.91 -25.54
CA GLY A 15 -9.93 13.05 -25.04
C GLY A 15 -10.49 14.47 -25.13
N LYS A 16 -11.81 14.56 -24.92
CA LYS A 16 -12.57 15.82 -24.91
C LYS A 16 -12.64 16.37 -23.47
N ALA A 17 -12.58 17.69 -23.32
CA ALA A 17 -12.81 18.33 -22.02
C ALA A 17 -14.31 18.29 -21.66
N PHE A 18 -14.65 17.82 -20.45
CA PHE A 18 -16.00 17.87 -19.90
C PHE A 18 -16.04 18.79 -18.67
N LYS A 19 -16.89 19.82 -18.73
CA LYS A 19 -17.15 20.76 -17.62
C LYS A 19 -18.15 20.15 -16.63
N PRO A 20 -18.24 20.64 -15.38
CA PRO A 20 -19.24 20.18 -14.43
C PRO A 20 -20.69 20.29 -14.93
N SER A 21 -20.96 21.27 -15.79
CA SER A 21 -22.27 21.45 -16.46
C SER A 21 -22.60 20.34 -17.48
N ASP A 22 -21.62 19.54 -17.88
CA ASP A 22 -21.80 18.44 -18.84
C ASP A 22 -22.08 17.10 -18.13
N TRP A 23 -22.10 17.12 -16.79
CA TRP A 23 -22.29 15.93 -15.96
C TRP A 23 -23.77 15.68 -15.68
N GLU A 24 -24.15 14.43 -15.80
CA GLU A 24 -25.51 13.95 -15.66
C GLU A 24 -25.52 12.72 -14.72
N ASP A 25 -26.68 12.40 -14.14
CA ASP A 25 -26.85 11.19 -13.31
C ASP A 25 -26.86 9.89 -14.15
N LYS A 26 -27.13 10.01 -15.45
CA LYS A 26 -27.25 8.90 -16.42
C LYS A 26 -26.47 9.17 -17.70
N GLY A 27 -26.31 8.15 -18.54
CA GLY A 27 -25.59 8.24 -19.81
C GLY A 27 -24.22 7.55 -19.77
N LYS A 28 -23.35 7.87 -20.74
CA LYS A 28 -22.05 7.22 -20.88
C LYS A 28 -21.09 7.66 -19.77
N LYS A 29 -20.28 6.73 -19.24
CA LYS A 29 -19.23 7.03 -18.25
C LYS A 29 -18.18 7.95 -18.87
N ILE A 30 -17.79 8.99 -18.15
CA ILE A 30 -16.66 9.85 -18.49
C ILE A 30 -15.41 9.28 -17.80
N ILE A 31 -14.47 8.74 -18.57
CA ILE A 31 -13.24 8.17 -18.03
C ILE A 31 -12.31 9.29 -17.60
N ARG A 32 -11.96 9.32 -16.32
CA ARG A 32 -10.95 10.24 -15.75
C ARG A 32 -9.77 9.45 -15.21
N ILE A 33 -8.62 10.12 -15.04
CA ILE A 33 -7.38 9.51 -14.52
C ILE A 33 -7.60 8.84 -13.15
N GLN A 34 -8.41 9.43 -12.27
CA GLN A 34 -8.75 8.82 -10.97
C GLN A 34 -9.42 7.44 -11.11
N ASN A 35 -10.24 7.25 -12.14
CA ASN A 35 -10.96 6.00 -12.38
C ASN A 35 -10.06 4.94 -13.00
N LEU A 36 -9.03 5.36 -13.75
CA LEU A 36 -7.99 4.46 -14.27
C LEU A 36 -7.09 3.94 -13.14
N ASN A 37 -6.76 4.79 -12.17
CA ASN A 37 -5.98 4.39 -11.00
C ASN A 37 -6.78 3.57 -9.98
N ASP A 38 -8.09 3.82 -9.88
CA ASP A 38 -8.99 3.16 -8.94
C ASP A 38 -10.39 3.02 -9.54
N CYS A 39 -10.70 1.80 -9.99
CA CYS A 39 -11.99 1.48 -10.61
C CYS A 39 -13.17 1.50 -9.63
N SER A 40 -12.93 1.57 -8.31
CA SER A 40 -13.99 1.72 -7.30
C SER A 40 -14.52 3.16 -7.21
N LYS A 41 -13.79 4.14 -7.77
CA LYS A 41 -14.23 5.54 -7.76
C LYS A 41 -15.44 5.73 -8.68
N PRO A 42 -16.42 6.55 -8.25
CA PRO A 42 -17.58 6.85 -9.08
C PRO A 42 -17.16 7.53 -10.38
N TYR A 43 -17.87 7.21 -11.45
CA TYR A 43 -17.74 7.88 -12.75
C TYR A 43 -18.75 9.01 -12.83
N ASN A 44 -18.31 10.16 -13.36
CA ASN A 44 -19.25 11.14 -13.88
C ASN A 44 -19.85 10.58 -15.18
N ARG A 45 -21.09 10.95 -15.51
CA ARG A 45 -21.74 10.51 -16.75
C ARG A 45 -22.13 11.72 -17.61
N THR A 46 -22.35 11.48 -18.89
CA THR A 46 -22.85 12.51 -19.80
C THR A 46 -23.84 11.93 -20.80
N LEU A 47 -24.82 12.75 -21.18
CA LEU A 47 -25.74 12.50 -22.28
C LEU A 47 -25.30 13.17 -23.58
N GLN A 48 -24.20 13.94 -23.57
CA GLN A 48 -23.69 14.58 -24.77
C GLN A 48 -23.38 13.55 -25.85
N ASN A 49 -23.86 13.82 -27.06
CA ASN A 49 -23.39 13.09 -28.23
C ASN A 49 -21.97 13.58 -28.56
N VAL A 50 -21.01 12.66 -28.55
CA VAL A 50 -19.60 12.95 -28.85
C VAL A 50 -19.22 12.23 -30.14
N GLU A 51 -18.25 12.78 -30.87
CA GLU A 51 -17.69 12.09 -32.04
C GLU A 51 -17.14 10.71 -31.66
N ASP A 52 -17.25 9.73 -32.58
CA ASP A 52 -16.86 8.34 -32.34
C ASP A 52 -15.39 8.17 -31.90
N LYS A 53 -14.52 9.09 -32.34
CA LYS A 53 -13.11 9.09 -31.93
C LYS A 53 -12.92 9.21 -30.41
N TYR A 54 -13.88 9.82 -29.69
CA TYR A 54 -13.87 9.95 -28.23
C TYR A 54 -14.54 8.79 -27.50
N LEU A 55 -15.18 7.87 -28.21
CA LEU A 55 -15.75 6.66 -27.60
C LEU A 55 -14.64 5.68 -27.25
N VAL A 56 -14.76 5.06 -26.09
CA VAL A 56 -13.85 4.03 -25.59
C VAL A 56 -14.62 2.73 -25.47
N TYR A 57 -14.12 1.71 -26.17
CA TYR A 57 -14.71 0.37 -26.23
C TYR A 57 -13.97 -0.60 -25.32
N PRO A 58 -14.61 -1.72 -24.94
CA PRO A 58 -13.96 -2.77 -24.18
C PRO A 58 -12.62 -3.17 -24.81
N ASN A 59 -11.60 -3.23 -23.98
CA ASN A 59 -10.20 -3.51 -24.28
C ASN A 59 -9.42 -2.37 -24.98
N ASP A 60 -9.97 -1.19 -25.22
CA ASP A 60 -9.18 -0.08 -25.76
C ASP A 60 -7.99 0.28 -24.84
N ILE A 61 -6.83 0.59 -25.45
CA ILE A 61 -5.65 1.04 -24.71
C ILE A 61 -5.79 2.53 -24.40
N LEU A 62 -5.55 2.89 -23.14
CA LEU A 62 -5.58 4.25 -22.65
C LEU A 62 -4.23 4.62 -22.05
N VAL A 63 -3.73 5.82 -22.33
CA VAL A 63 -2.50 6.34 -21.73
C VAL A 63 -2.80 7.66 -21.03
N SER A 64 -2.62 7.71 -19.71
CA SER A 64 -2.68 8.97 -18.99
C SER A 64 -1.34 9.71 -19.10
N TRP A 65 -1.38 10.98 -19.47
CA TRP A 65 -0.19 11.80 -19.73
C TRP A 65 -0.05 13.00 -18.79
N SER A 66 -0.90 13.10 -17.78
CA SER A 66 -0.90 14.15 -16.75
C SER A 66 -1.18 13.56 -15.37
N ALA A 67 -0.66 14.20 -14.32
CA ALA A 67 -0.86 13.86 -12.92
C ALA A 67 -0.32 12.46 -12.53
N SER A 68 -1.02 11.39 -12.90
CA SER A 68 -0.46 10.03 -12.87
C SER A 68 -0.26 9.53 -14.30
N LEU A 69 0.93 9.00 -14.57
CA LEU A 69 1.30 8.44 -15.88
C LEU A 69 1.13 6.93 -15.82
N GLY A 70 0.53 6.35 -16.85
CA GLY A 70 0.36 4.90 -16.94
C GLY A 70 -0.34 4.45 -18.21
N VAL A 71 -0.19 3.17 -18.53
CA VAL A 71 -0.90 2.47 -19.59
C VAL A 71 -2.01 1.64 -18.97
N PHE A 72 -3.22 1.76 -19.52
CA PHE A 72 -4.41 1.11 -19.02
C PHE A 72 -5.15 0.44 -20.17
N GLU A 73 -6.03 -0.49 -19.79
CA GLU A 73 -6.95 -1.15 -20.71
C GLU A 73 -8.35 -0.97 -20.16
N TRP A 74 -9.30 -0.55 -21.01
CA TRP A 74 -10.68 -0.38 -20.59
C TRP A 74 -11.36 -1.74 -20.41
N LYS A 75 -11.48 -2.20 -19.16
CA LYS A 75 -12.01 -3.55 -18.86
C LYS A 75 -13.52 -3.61 -18.65
N ASP A 76 -14.20 -2.46 -18.65
CA ASP A 76 -15.65 -2.44 -18.51
C ASP A 76 -16.30 -2.91 -19.81
N SER A 77 -17.45 -3.58 -19.70
CA SER A 77 -18.28 -3.96 -20.84
C SER A 77 -19.02 -2.77 -21.48
N GLU A 78 -19.21 -1.68 -20.74
CA GLU A 78 -19.90 -0.48 -21.23
C GLU A 78 -19.00 0.39 -22.12
N ILE A 79 -19.58 0.98 -23.16
CA ILE A 79 -18.93 2.05 -23.94
C ILE A 79 -18.89 3.33 -23.11
N ALA A 80 -17.72 3.95 -23.05
CA ALA A 80 -17.48 5.16 -22.29
C ALA A 80 -16.98 6.31 -23.19
N VAL A 81 -16.81 7.50 -22.61
CA VAL A 81 -16.26 8.68 -23.29
C VAL A 81 -14.93 9.09 -22.67
N LEU A 82 -13.97 9.45 -23.51
CA LEU A 82 -12.61 9.80 -23.12
C LEU A 82 -12.50 11.26 -22.68
N ASN A 83 -12.11 11.50 -21.43
CA ASN A 83 -11.82 12.86 -20.94
C ASN A 83 -10.43 13.34 -21.37
N GLN A 84 -10.22 14.66 -21.32
CA GLN A 84 -8.91 15.29 -21.52
C GLN A 84 -7.82 14.71 -20.59
N HIS A 85 -6.56 14.87 -21.01
CA HIS A 85 -5.36 14.32 -20.36
C HIS A 85 -5.17 12.80 -20.42
N ILE A 86 -5.96 12.13 -21.26
CA ILE A 86 -5.84 10.71 -21.56
C ILE A 86 -5.81 10.58 -23.09
N PHE A 87 -4.91 9.73 -23.60
CA PHE A 87 -4.94 9.27 -24.99
C PHE A 87 -5.71 7.96 -25.07
N LYS A 88 -6.59 7.82 -26.07
CA LYS A 88 -6.93 6.49 -26.60
C LYS A 88 -5.88 6.14 -27.65
N VAL A 89 -5.29 4.96 -27.51
CA VAL A 89 -4.25 4.47 -28.39
C VAL A 89 -4.84 3.42 -29.32
N VAL A 90 -4.80 3.69 -30.62
CA VAL A 90 -5.29 2.79 -31.66
C VAL A 90 -4.09 2.24 -32.44
N PRO A 91 -3.73 0.96 -32.26
CA PRO A 91 -2.58 0.37 -32.95
C PRO A 91 -2.81 0.26 -34.47
N ASP A 92 -1.77 0.50 -35.27
CA ASP A 92 -1.74 -0.01 -36.64
C ASP A 92 -1.43 -1.51 -36.58
N GLU A 93 -2.47 -2.33 -36.68
CA GLU A 93 -2.37 -3.79 -36.53
C GLU A 93 -1.48 -4.47 -37.58
N LYS A 94 -1.14 -3.78 -38.68
CA LYS A 94 -0.19 -4.28 -39.67
C LYS A 94 1.25 -4.17 -39.18
N LEU A 95 1.53 -3.19 -38.32
CA LEU A 95 2.87 -2.87 -37.84
C LEU A 95 3.12 -3.41 -36.42
N ILE A 96 2.13 -3.28 -35.54
CA ILE A 96 2.30 -3.61 -34.12
C ILE A 96 1.12 -4.40 -33.55
N CYS A 97 1.43 -5.47 -32.81
CA CYS A 97 0.41 -6.21 -32.08
C CYS A 97 0.14 -5.54 -30.73
N LYS A 98 -1.15 -5.46 -30.36
CA LYS A 98 -1.64 -4.79 -29.16
C LYS A 98 -0.93 -5.21 -27.85
N PRO A 99 -0.69 -6.52 -27.56
CA PRO A 99 0.03 -6.91 -26.35
C PRO A 99 1.45 -6.36 -26.27
N TYR A 100 2.18 -6.35 -27.39
CA TYR A 100 3.53 -5.78 -27.45
C TYR A 100 3.51 -4.26 -27.30
N LEU A 101 2.54 -3.58 -27.93
CA LEU A 101 2.37 -2.14 -27.81
C LEU A 101 2.18 -1.71 -26.34
N LYS A 102 1.45 -2.47 -25.51
CA LYS A 102 1.29 -2.16 -24.08
C LYS A 102 2.64 -2.07 -23.36
N TYR A 103 3.48 -3.09 -23.51
CA TYR A 103 4.83 -3.10 -22.92
C TYR A 103 5.73 -1.99 -23.49
N ALA A 104 5.59 -1.68 -24.78
CA ALA A 104 6.35 -0.60 -25.41
C ALA A 104 5.94 0.78 -24.87
N LEU A 105 4.65 1.00 -24.66
CA LEU A 105 4.12 2.21 -24.04
C LEU A 105 4.57 2.35 -22.59
N ASP A 106 4.47 1.28 -21.78
CA ASP A 106 4.92 1.29 -20.38
C ASP A 106 6.40 1.67 -20.30
N LYS A 107 7.24 1.03 -21.13
CA LYS A 107 8.67 1.33 -21.19
C LYS A 107 8.95 2.79 -21.61
N SER A 108 8.14 3.32 -22.51
CA SER A 108 8.26 4.70 -22.99
C SER A 108 7.86 5.71 -21.92
N ILE A 109 6.85 5.41 -21.11
CA ILE A 109 6.47 6.21 -19.94
C ILE A 109 7.59 6.20 -18.89
N ASP A 110 8.15 5.03 -18.58
CA ASP A 110 9.28 4.91 -17.65
C ASP A 110 10.50 5.71 -18.10
N LEU A 111 10.77 5.73 -19.41
CA LEU A 111 11.85 6.53 -19.99
C LEU A 111 11.60 8.02 -19.75
N MET A 112 10.40 8.52 -20.08
CA MET A 112 10.04 9.92 -19.86
C MET A 112 10.13 10.32 -18.39
N LEU A 113 9.67 9.45 -17.49
CA LEU A 113 9.72 9.68 -16.04
C LEU A 113 11.13 9.90 -15.50
N LYS A 114 12.14 9.26 -16.11
CA LYS A 114 13.56 9.43 -15.73
C LYS A 114 14.13 10.77 -16.18
N TYR A 115 13.67 11.30 -17.32
CA TYR A 115 14.17 12.56 -17.88
C TYR A 115 13.40 13.79 -17.38
N THR A 116 12.19 13.63 -16.83
CA THR A 116 11.43 14.72 -16.20
C THR A 116 11.90 14.98 -14.76
N HIS A 117 12.88 15.87 -14.57
CA HIS A 117 13.26 16.40 -13.25
C HIS A 117 12.28 17.50 -12.82
N GLY A 118 11.33 17.20 -11.92
CA GLY A 118 10.44 18.21 -11.32
C GLY A 118 9.31 17.63 -10.48
N SER A 119 9.10 18.17 -9.28
CA SER A 119 8.24 17.61 -8.22
C SER A 119 6.77 18.06 -8.26
N THR A 120 6.35 18.96 -9.15
CA THR A 120 5.07 19.67 -8.93
C THR A 120 3.96 19.45 -9.97
N MET A 121 4.20 18.85 -11.14
CA MET A 121 3.16 18.21 -12.00
C MET A 121 3.82 17.59 -13.24
N LYS A 122 3.77 16.26 -13.37
CA LYS A 122 4.37 15.54 -14.50
C LYS A 122 3.39 15.53 -15.67
N HIS A 123 3.55 16.47 -16.60
CA HIS A 123 2.90 16.43 -17.90
C HIS A 123 3.89 15.88 -18.92
N ILE A 124 3.51 14.83 -19.65
CA ILE A 124 4.28 14.37 -20.80
C ILE A 124 3.99 15.30 -21.97
N ASN A 125 5.03 15.86 -22.60
CA ASN A 125 4.90 16.54 -23.88
C ASN A 125 4.50 15.50 -24.95
N ARG A 126 3.32 15.68 -25.56
CA ARG A 126 2.80 14.76 -26.58
C ARG A 126 3.79 14.53 -27.72
N GLN A 127 4.42 15.60 -28.23
CA GLN A 127 5.31 15.48 -29.38
C GLN A 127 6.58 14.70 -29.03
N GLU A 128 7.11 14.88 -27.83
CA GLU A 128 8.23 14.09 -27.31
C GLU A 128 7.83 12.63 -27.16
N PHE A 129 6.66 12.35 -26.57
CA PHE A 129 6.14 11.00 -26.41
C PHE A 129 6.01 10.25 -27.73
N LEU A 130 5.42 10.90 -28.74
CA LEU A 130 5.26 10.31 -30.07
C LEU A 130 6.58 10.07 -30.80
N ASN A 131 7.62 10.83 -30.44
CA ASN A 131 8.97 10.71 -31.00
C ASN A 131 9.83 9.66 -30.30
N ILE A 132 9.37 9.05 -29.19
CA ILE A 132 10.09 7.96 -28.54
C ILE A 132 10.22 6.81 -29.52
N GLU A 133 11.46 6.33 -29.66
CA GLU A 133 11.80 5.21 -30.52
C GLU A 133 11.65 3.91 -29.75
N ILE A 134 10.92 2.97 -30.36
CA ILE A 134 10.73 1.62 -29.86
C ILE A 134 11.27 0.61 -30.88
N PRO A 135 11.84 -0.51 -30.41
CA PRO A 135 12.13 -1.65 -31.28
C PRO A 135 10.85 -2.19 -31.92
N LEU A 136 10.91 -2.48 -33.22
CA LEU A 136 9.80 -3.08 -33.96
C LEU A 136 10.23 -4.40 -34.61
N PRO A 137 10.25 -5.51 -33.87
CA PRO A 137 10.48 -6.82 -34.47
C PRO A 137 9.28 -7.26 -35.32
N PRO A 138 9.39 -8.31 -36.14
CA PRO A 138 8.25 -8.86 -36.89
C PRO A 138 7.08 -9.24 -35.96
N ILE A 139 5.84 -9.14 -36.45
CA ILE A 139 4.60 -9.41 -35.69
C ILE A 139 4.65 -10.75 -34.92
N ALA A 140 5.20 -11.80 -35.54
CA ALA A 140 5.35 -13.11 -34.89
C ALA A 140 6.24 -13.03 -33.64
N SER A 141 7.38 -12.34 -33.73
CA SER A 141 8.29 -12.10 -32.61
C SER A 141 7.67 -11.19 -31.56
N GLN A 142 6.93 -10.14 -31.96
CA GLN A 142 6.20 -9.28 -31.03
C GLN A 142 5.21 -10.08 -30.17
N ARG A 143 4.42 -10.97 -30.79
CA ARG A 143 3.48 -11.85 -30.08
C ARG A 143 4.19 -12.81 -29.13
N ARG A 144 5.33 -13.38 -29.55
CA ARG A 144 6.16 -14.25 -28.69
C ARG A 144 6.70 -13.49 -27.48
N ILE A 145 7.27 -12.31 -27.70
CA ILE A 145 7.81 -11.45 -26.64
C ILE A 145 6.70 -11.07 -25.65
N ALA A 146 5.56 -10.60 -26.16
CA ALA A 146 4.43 -10.22 -25.31
C ALA A 146 3.94 -11.39 -24.47
N ASN A 147 3.80 -12.59 -25.04
CA ASN A 147 3.39 -13.78 -24.30
C ASN A 147 4.40 -14.17 -23.18
N ILE A 148 5.71 -13.99 -23.41
CA ILE A 148 6.72 -14.22 -22.37
C ILE A 148 6.56 -13.21 -21.22
N LEU A 149 6.37 -11.93 -21.55
CA LEU A 149 6.19 -10.86 -20.58
C LEU A 149 4.85 -11.01 -19.82
N ASP A 150 3.77 -11.38 -20.50
CA ASP A 150 2.45 -11.60 -19.91
C ASP A 150 2.50 -12.71 -18.87
N LYS A 151 3.20 -13.82 -19.17
CA LYS A 151 3.40 -14.91 -18.20
C LYS A 151 4.18 -14.46 -16.98
N ALA A 152 5.22 -13.64 -17.16
CA ALA A 152 6.02 -13.12 -16.06
C ALA A 152 5.22 -12.12 -15.19
N ASP A 153 4.43 -11.24 -15.82
CA ASP A 153 3.52 -10.33 -15.10
C ASP A 153 2.42 -11.10 -14.34
N GLU A 154 1.89 -12.18 -14.92
CA GLU A 154 0.90 -13.02 -14.25
C GLU A 154 1.45 -13.64 -12.95
N ILE A 155 2.73 -14.05 -12.95
CA ILE A 155 3.41 -14.56 -11.75
C ILE A 155 3.50 -13.45 -10.68
N ILE A 156 3.91 -12.24 -11.06
CA ILE A 156 3.99 -11.08 -10.16
C ILE A 156 2.62 -10.79 -9.54
N ARG A 157 1.57 -10.77 -10.36
CA ARG A 157 0.19 -10.54 -9.90
C ARG A 157 -0.26 -11.59 -8.90
N LYS A 158 -0.06 -12.89 -9.19
CA LYS A 158 -0.40 -13.99 -8.28
C LYS A 158 0.38 -13.91 -6.96
N ARG A 159 1.64 -13.47 -6.98
CA ARG A 159 2.43 -13.25 -5.76
C ARG A 159 1.87 -12.12 -4.90
N LYS A 160 1.51 -10.98 -5.52
CA LYS A 160 0.87 -9.86 -4.81
C LYS A 160 -0.46 -10.29 -4.18
N GLU A 161 -1.27 -11.04 -4.90
CA GLU A 161 -2.53 -11.61 -4.38
C GLU A 161 -2.28 -12.58 -3.21
N ALA A 162 -1.33 -13.51 -3.35
CA ALA A 162 -0.97 -14.43 -2.27
C ALA A 162 -0.50 -13.71 -1.00
N ILE A 163 0.27 -12.62 -1.13
CA ILE A 163 0.68 -11.77 0.00
C ILE A 163 -0.55 -11.12 0.65
N ALA A 164 -1.48 -10.55 -0.12
CA ALA A 164 -2.69 -9.96 0.42
C ALA A 164 -3.58 -10.99 1.15
N LEU A 165 -3.68 -12.21 0.61
CA LEU A 165 -4.43 -13.31 1.25
C LEU A 165 -3.83 -13.72 2.60
N THR A 166 -2.51 -13.57 2.82
CA THR A 166 -1.91 -13.88 4.14
C THR A 166 -2.42 -12.96 5.25
N GLU A 167 -2.71 -11.69 4.95
CA GLU A 167 -3.31 -10.75 5.91
C GLU A 167 -4.74 -11.14 6.28
N GLN A 168 -5.52 -11.54 5.27
CA GLN A 168 -6.89 -12.03 5.48
C GLN A 168 -6.90 -13.31 6.30
N LEU A 169 -5.98 -14.24 6.01
CA LEU A 169 -5.86 -15.51 6.74
C LEU A 169 -5.49 -15.29 8.21
N LEU A 170 -4.60 -14.35 8.51
CA LEU A 170 -4.25 -14.00 9.89
C LEU A 170 -5.47 -13.51 10.65
N LYS A 171 -6.26 -12.60 10.05
CA LYS A 171 -7.49 -12.10 10.66
C LYS A 171 -8.55 -13.20 10.83
N SER A 172 -8.76 -14.04 9.81
CA SER A 172 -9.69 -15.16 9.89
C SER A 172 -9.31 -16.13 11.01
N THR A 173 -8.03 -16.52 11.06
CA THR A 173 -7.50 -17.41 12.10
C THR A 173 -7.82 -16.89 13.50
N PHE A 174 -7.62 -15.59 13.75
CA PHE A 174 -7.96 -14.99 15.04
C PHE A 174 -9.47 -15.12 15.34
N LEU A 175 -10.32 -14.75 14.39
CA LEU A 175 -11.78 -14.80 14.58
C LEU A 175 -12.29 -16.25 14.72
N ASP A 176 -11.71 -17.20 14.02
CA ASP A 176 -12.08 -18.62 14.10
C ASP A 176 -11.72 -19.19 15.48
N MET A 177 -10.53 -18.84 15.99
CA MET A 177 -10.05 -19.31 17.29
C MET A 177 -10.75 -18.61 18.47
N PHE A 178 -10.89 -17.29 18.41
CA PHE A 178 -11.29 -16.47 19.56
C PHE A 178 -12.64 -15.78 19.42
N GLY A 179 -13.19 -15.71 18.21
CA GLY A 179 -14.39 -14.93 17.90
C GLY A 179 -14.10 -13.44 17.76
N ASP A 180 -15.15 -12.68 17.46
CA ASP A 180 -15.07 -11.23 17.50
C ASP A 180 -14.87 -10.75 18.97
N PRO A 181 -13.82 -9.97 19.26
CA PRO A 181 -13.47 -9.59 20.63
C PRO A 181 -14.43 -8.57 21.26
N VAL A 182 -15.35 -7.99 20.49
CA VAL A 182 -16.38 -7.07 20.98
C VAL A 182 -17.57 -7.85 21.52
N ILE A 183 -18.14 -8.74 20.70
CA ILE A 183 -19.32 -9.54 21.07
C ILE A 183 -18.96 -10.77 21.91
N ASN A 184 -17.70 -11.23 21.87
CA ASN A 184 -17.18 -12.39 22.60
C ASN A 184 -18.09 -13.63 22.49
N PRO A 185 -18.37 -14.13 21.27
CA PRO A 185 -19.38 -15.17 21.06
C PRO A 185 -18.98 -16.51 21.67
N LYS A 186 -17.67 -16.70 21.95
CA LYS A 186 -17.12 -17.90 22.59
C LYS A 186 -17.10 -17.80 24.12
N GLY A 187 -17.52 -16.68 24.70
CA GLY A 187 -17.67 -16.52 26.14
C GLY A 187 -16.36 -16.57 26.92
N TRP A 188 -15.24 -16.13 26.34
CA TRP A 188 -13.96 -16.08 27.05
C TRP A 188 -14.05 -15.15 28.26
N GLU A 189 -13.29 -15.46 29.31
CA GLU A 189 -13.13 -14.57 30.45
C GLU A 189 -12.61 -13.21 29.99
N LYS A 190 -12.92 -12.17 30.77
CA LYS A 190 -12.48 -10.81 30.49
C LYS A 190 -11.62 -10.30 31.63
N CYS A 191 -10.61 -9.52 31.29
CA CYS A 191 -9.76 -8.84 32.27
C CYS A 191 -9.36 -7.46 31.75
N GLN A 192 -8.78 -6.64 32.63
CA GLN A 192 -8.17 -5.37 32.25
C GLN A 192 -6.68 -5.58 31.96
N VAL A 193 -6.11 -4.79 31.05
CA VAL A 193 -4.68 -4.88 30.70
C VAL A 193 -3.78 -4.81 31.95
N LYS A 194 -4.12 -3.99 32.94
CA LYS A 194 -3.36 -3.84 34.19
C LYS A 194 -3.29 -5.12 35.03
N ASP A 195 -4.23 -6.05 34.85
CA ASP A 195 -4.30 -7.30 35.64
C ASP A 195 -3.25 -8.31 35.14
N ILE A 196 -2.88 -8.21 33.85
CA ILE A 196 -1.98 -9.14 33.17
C ILE A 196 -0.60 -8.55 32.84
N ALA A 197 -0.49 -7.21 32.77
CA ALA A 197 0.70 -6.51 32.32
C ALA A 197 0.97 -5.21 33.09
N LYS A 198 2.25 -4.86 33.25
CA LYS A 198 2.64 -3.52 33.69
C LYS A 198 2.55 -2.56 32.49
N VAL A 199 1.85 -1.45 32.66
CA VAL A 199 1.75 -0.40 31.64
C VAL A 199 2.44 0.88 32.12
N LYS A 200 3.38 1.37 31.32
CA LYS A 200 4.17 2.57 31.59
C LYS A 200 4.07 3.56 30.43
N THR A 201 4.51 4.79 30.66
CA THR A 201 4.71 5.79 29.61
C THR A 201 6.19 6.10 29.44
N GLY A 202 6.55 6.53 28.25
CA GLY A 202 7.86 7.11 27.97
C GLY A 202 8.01 8.53 28.53
N LYS A 203 9.11 9.18 28.14
CA LYS A 203 9.43 10.57 28.47
C LYS A 203 9.94 11.26 27.21
N THR A 204 10.09 12.58 27.25
CA THR A 204 10.73 13.33 26.17
C THR A 204 11.98 13.99 26.71
N PRO A 205 13.19 13.67 26.21
CA PRO A 205 14.40 14.33 26.66
C PRO A 205 14.40 15.79 26.19
N SER A 206 15.05 16.67 26.95
CA SER A 206 15.12 18.08 26.59
C SER A 206 15.79 18.27 25.24
N ARG A 207 15.08 18.87 24.28
CA ARG A 207 15.62 19.25 22.97
C ARG A 207 16.70 20.33 23.04
N LYS A 208 16.84 21.02 24.17
CA LYS A 208 17.88 22.04 24.39
C LYS A 208 19.25 21.43 24.69
N GLU A 209 19.28 20.16 25.10
CA GLU A 209 20.50 19.43 25.43
C GLU A 209 20.75 18.40 24.32
N ASN A 210 21.49 18.83 23.29
CA ASN A 210 21.74 17.98 22.11
C ASN A 210 22.44 16.66 22.47
N ASP A 211 23.27 16.63 23.51
CA ASP A 211 23.97 15.42 23.98
C ASP A 211 23.03 14.30 24.45
N ASN A 212 21.73 14.57 24.65
CA ASN A 212 20.74 13.53 24.96
C ASN A 212 20.38 12.69 23.72
N TYR A 213 20.64 13.21 22.53
CA TYR A 213 20.36 12.56 21.25
C TYR A 213 21.66 11.99 20.68
N GLY A 214 21.58 10.84 20.04
CA GLY A 214 22.74 10.07 19.59
C GLY A 214 22.30 8.91 18.74
N ASN A 215 23.01 7.79 18.79
CA ASN A 215 22.73 6.59 17.98
C ASN A 215 22.65 5.31 18.84
N SER A 216 22.40 5.44 20.15
CA SER A 216 22.51 4.31 21.08
C SER A 216 21.18 3.57 21.29
N ILE A 217 20.11 4.28 21.68
CA ILE A 217 18.82 3.67 21.99
C ILE A 217 17.70 4.30 21.16
N ARG A 218 16.92 3.48 20.46
CA ARG A 218 15.77 3.89 19.64
C ARG A 218 14.75 4.70 20.46
N TRP A 219 14.27 5.81 19.92
CA TRP A 219 13.26 6.65 20.57
C TRP A 219 11.98 6.75 19.75
N VAL A 220 11.01 5.92 20.11
CA VAL A 220 9.77 5.74 19.38
C VAL A 220 8.80 6.91 19.62
N LYS A 221 8.39 7.55 18.53
CA LYS A 221 7.31 8.55 18.50
C LYS A 221 6.00 7.90 18.06
N THR A 222 4.87 8.52 18.39
CA THR A 222 3.54 8.00 18.03
C THR A 222 3.33 7.85 16.54
N THR A 223 3.99 8.66 15.71
CA THR A 223 3.92 8.59 14.24
C THR A 223 4.49 7.29 13.68
N GLU A 224 5.39 6.63 14.42
CA GLU A 224 6.03 5.36 14.03
C GLU A 224 5.22 4.14 14.49
N VAL A 225 4.18 4.35 15.32
CA VAL A 225 3.30 3.28 15.82
C VAL A 225 2.20 3.00 14.78
N ILE A 226 2.52 2.16 13.79
CA ILE A 226 1.68 1.95 12.60
C ILE A 226 1.17 0.52 12.39
N ASN A 227 0.91 -0.23 13.47
CA ASN A 227 0.51 -1.64 13.46
C ASN A 227 1.57 -2.58 12.87
N SER A 228 2.84 -2.23 13.05
CA SER A 228 4.01 -2.99 12.59
C SER A 228 4.93 -3.35 13.75
N ILE A 229 5.93 -4.19 13.43
CA ILE A 229 7.09 -4.37 14.29
C ILE A 229 8.00 -3.14 14.09
N ILE A 230 8.49 -2.58 15.18
CA ILE A 230 9.47 -1.48 15.16
C ILE A 230 10.85 -2.09 15.34
N GLU A 231 11.60 -2.12 14.24
CA GLU A 231 13.00 -2.53 14.21
C GLU A 231 13.94 -1.35 14.36
N GLU A 232 13.64 -0.22 13.73
CA GLU A 232 14.39 1.03 13.79
C GLU A 232 13.47 2.24 13.96
N THR A 233 14.05 3.37 14.40
CA THR A 233 13.33 4.64 14.59
C THR A 233 14.04 5.78 13.86
N GLU A 234 13.31 6.85 13.57
CA GLU A 234 13.89 8.05 12.95
C GLU A 234 14.97 8.71 13.83
N GLU A 235 14.79 8.63 15.15
CA GLU A 235 15.67 9.27 16.13
C GLU A 235 16.08 8.29 17.22
N TYR A 236 17.28 8.48 17.75
CA TYR A 236 17.83 7.70 18.85
C TYR A 236 18.33 8.65 19.93
N LEU A 237 18.37 8.15 21.15
CA LEU A 237 19.04 8.79 22.27
C LEU A 237 20.47 8.31 22.37
N SER A 238 21.33 9.16 22.92
CA SER A 238 22.62 8.75 23.44
C SER A 238 22.44 7.91 24.72
N GLU A 239 23.50 7.26 25.19
CA GLU A 239 23.49 6.59 26.50
C GLU A 239 23.10 7.54 27.63
N LYS A 240 23.65 8.76 27.64
CA LYS A 240 23.31 9.83 28.59
C LYS A 240 21.82 10.16 28.58
N GLY A 241 21.25 10.31 27.38
CA GLY A 241 19.82 10.57 27.23
C GLY A 241 18.98 9.40 27.72
N ALA A 242 19.36 8.17 27.37
CA ALA A 242 18.63 6.95 27.74
C ALA A 242 18.61 6.68 29.25
N LEU A 243 19.67 7.03 30.00
CA LEU A 243 19.73 6.88 31.46
C LEU A 243 18.61 7.60 32.21
N GLN A 244 18.02 8.65 31.61
CA GLN A 244 16.94 9.44 32.21
C GLN A 244 15.54 8.91 31.86
N MET A 245 15.47 7.83 31.07
CA MET A 245 14.28 7.36 30.38
C MET A 245 13.85 5.98 30.88
N ASN A 246 12.60 5.64 30.61
CA ASN A 246 12.18 4.24 30.69
C ASN A 246 12.62 3.54 29.41
N VAL A 247 13.60 2.65 29.49
CA VAL A 247 13.93 1.72 28.40
C VAL A 247 13.04 0.51 28.54
N PHE A 248 12.26 0.23 27.50
CA PHE A 248 11.36 -0.91 27.42
C PHE A 248 12.05 -2.04 26.67
N PRO A 249 11.94 -3.30 27.13
CA PRO A 249 12.56 -4.44 26.47
C PRO A 249 11.88 -4.75 25.12
N GLU A 250 12.52 -5.60 24.33
CA GLU A 250 11.87 -6.27 23.20
C GLU A 250 10.54 -6.92 23.61
N LYS A 251 9.65 -7.15 22.64
CA LYS A 251 8.30 -7.70 22.84
C LYS A 251 7.35 -6.80 23.66
N THR A 252 7.77 -5.60 24.02
CA THR A 252 6.85 -4.58 24.56
C THR A 252 5.89 -4.13 23.46
N ILE A 253 4.59 -4.09 23.78
CA ILE A 253 3.57 -3.55 22.88
C ILE A 253 3.44 -2.06 23.16
N ILE A 254 3.64 -1.24 22.14
CA ILE A 254 3.44 0.21 22.18
C ILE A 254 2.04 0.53 21.68
N VAL A 255 1.32 1.41 22.38
CA VAL A 255 0.02 1.96 21.96
C VAL A 255 0.17 3.47 21.81
N ALA A 256 -0.15 4.00 20.62
CA ALA A 256 -0.15 5.43 20.38
C ALA A 256 -1.35 6.07 21.07
N MET A 257 -1.08 6.91 22.08
CA MET A 257 -2.13 7.57 22.84
C MET A 257 -2.61 8.86 22.16
N TYR A 258 -1.70 9.58 21.47
CA TYR A 258 -1.99 10.86 20.84
C TYR A 258 -1.82 10.80 19.32
N GLY A 259 -2.52 11.69 18.61
CA GLY A 259 -2.35 11.91 17.16
C GLY A 259 -3.69 12.07 16.44
N GLN A 260 -3.75 13.04 15.51
CA GLN A 260 -4.87 13.21 14.60
C GLN A 260 -4.80 12.21 13.44
N GLY A 261 -5.89 12.07 12.65
CA GLY A 261 -5.97 11.03 11.63
C GLY A 261 -5.97 9.64 12.25
N LYS A 262 -5.31 8.64 11.65
CA LYS A 262 -5.41 7.23 12.06
C LYS A 262 -4.48 6.80 13.22
N THR A 263 -3.68 7.71 13.80
CA THR A 263 -2.60 7.34 14.73
C THR A 263 -3.09 6.87 16.10
N ARG A 264 -3.97 7.63 16.76
CA ARG A 264 -4.51 7.26 18.08
C ARG A 264 -5.14 5.87 18.08
N GLY A 265 -4.72 5.03 19.03
CA GLY A 265 -5.21 3.66 19.21
C GLY A 265 -4.47 2.62 18.37
N ARG A 266 -3.54 3.03 17.47
CA ARG A 266 -2.64 2.08 16.80
C ARG A 266 -1.65 1.49 17.77
N THR A 267 -1.13 0.33 17.42
CA THR A 267 -0.15 -0.39 18.21
C THR A 267 1.10 -0.71 17.42
N ALA A 268 2.16 -1.15 18.10
CA ALA A 268 3.36 -1.68 17.49
C ALA A 268 4.06 -2.63 18.46
N LEU A 269 4.89 -3.53 17.94
CA LEU A 269 5.69 -4.44 18.75
C LEU A 269 7.17 -4.06 18.65
N LEU A 270 7.86 -3.92 19.78
CA LEU A 270 9.30 -3.64 19.75
C LEU A 270 10.10 -4.90 19.39
N ALA A 271 10.91 -4.84 18.33
CA ALA A 271 11.89 -5.88 18.03
C ALA A 271 13.13 -5.79 18.94
N ASN A 272 13.43 -4.60 19.45
CA ASN A 272 14.63 -4.31 20.22
C ASN A 272 14.31 -3.40 21.42
N PRO A 273 15.16 -3.38 22.46
CA PRO A 273 15.01 -2.44 23.56
C PRO A 273 14.95 -0.99 23.06
N SER A 274 13.91 -0.26 23.46
CA SER A 274 13.65 1.09 22.98
C SER A 274 13.00 1.95 24.07
N THR A 275 13.16 3.26 23.98
CA THR A 275 12.39 4.25 24.75
C THR A 275 11.28 4.83 23.88
N THR A 276 10.30 5.48 24.50
CA THR A 276 9.19 6.13 23.81
C THR A 276 9.02 7.56 24.32
N ASN A 277 8.26 8.38 23.59
CA ASN A 277 7.80 9.66 24.10
C ASN A 277 6.61 9.51 25.10
N GLN A 278 6.18 10.61 25.72
CA GLN A 278 5.04 10.60 26.66
C GLN A 278 3.67 10.32 26.01
N ALA A 279 3.61 10.32 24.68
CA ALA A 279 2.40 10.08 23.92
C ALA A 279 2.19 8.59 23.59
N CYS A 280 3.04 7.70 24.12
CA CYS A 280 3.00 6.26 23.93
C CYS A 280 2.78 5.54 25.27
N ALA A 281 1.84 4.61 25.31
CA ALA A 281 1.76 3.63 26.39
C ALA A 281 2.55 2.38 26.01
N ALA A 282 3.36 1.88 26.93
CA ALA A 282 4.16 0.67 26.78
C ALA A 282 3.59 -0.42 27.69
N ILE A 283 3.05 -1.48 27.10
CA ILE A 283 2.57 -2.68 27.77
C ILE A 283 3.73 -3.67 27.81
N LEU A 284 4.32 -3.87 28.99
CA LEU A 284 5.51 -4.69 29.16
C LEU A 284 5.18 -6.19 29.03
N PRO A 285 6.11 -6.99 28.46
CA PRO A 285 5.95 -8.43 28.35
C PRO A 285 5.80 -9.09 29.73
N SER A 286 5.05 -10.18 29.78
CA SER A 286 4.73 -10.94 31.00
C SER A 286 4.51 -12.40 30.63
N TYR A 287 4.73 -13.31 31.58
CA TYR A 287 4.45 -14.75 31.40
C TYR A 287 2.95 -15.08 31.41
N LYS A 288 2.10 -14.12 31.80
CA LYS A 288 0.65 -14.33 31.93
C LYS A 288 -0.08 -14.45 30.59
N TYR A 289 0.51 -13.97 29.50
CA TYR A 289 -0.13 -13.91 28.19
C TYR A 289 0.87 -14.14 27.07
N ASN A 290 0.38 -14.60 25.94
CA ASN A 290 1.17 -14.66 24.71
C ASN A 290 1.20 -13.27 24.04
N THR A 291 2.40 -12.76 23.75
CA THR A 291 2.57 -11.39 23.25
C THR A 291 1.97 -11.20 21.86
N ILE A 292 2.11 -12.18 20.97
CA ILE A 292 1.58 -12.10 19.60
C ILE A 292 0.05 -12.08 19.62
N TYR A 293 -0.56 -12.93 20.46
CA TYR A 293 -2.00 -12.90 20.70
C TYR A 293 -2.48 -11.53 21.18
N LEU A 294 -1.88 -11.00 22.27
CA LEU A 294 -2.33 -9.72 22.85
C LEU A 294 -2.17 -8.58 21.85
N TRP A 295 -1.06 -8.55 21.11
CA TRP A 295 -0.84 -7.54 20.09
C TRP A 295 -1.87 -7.60 18.97
N GLU A 296 -2.22 -8.80 18.48
CA GLU A 296 -3.26 -8.96 17.47
C GLU A 296 -4.64 -8.53 17.98
N LEU A 297 -4.98 -8.93 19.20
CA LEU A 297 -6.23 -8.53 19.85
C LEU A 297 -6.36 -7.00 19.93
N LEU A 298 -5.28 -6.30 20.30
CA LEU A 298 -5.26 -4.84 20.37
C LEU A 298 -5.35 -4.19 18.99
N LYS A 299 -4.74 -4.77 17.95
CA LYS A 299 -4.91 -4.30 16.56
C LYS A 299 -6.36 -4.42 16.08
N LEU A 300 -7.01 -5.55 16.35
CA LEU A 300 -8.43 -5.75 16.04
C LEU A 300 -9.35 -4.84 16.86
N SER A 301 -8.90 -4.45 18.05
CA SER A 301 -9.59 -3.52 18.95
C SER A 301 -9.31 -2.04 18.65
N TYR A 302 -8.69 -1.71 17.52
CA TYR A 302 -8.30 -0.33 17.16
C TYR A 302 -9.43 0.69 17.33
N TYR A 303 -10.63 0.39 16.82
CA TYR A 303 -11.76 1.32 16.92
C TYR A 303 -12.23 1.50 18.37
N ARG A 304 -12.33 0.41 19.13
CA ARG A 304 -12.66 0.46 20.57
C ARG A 304 -11.65 1.31 21.33
N LEU A 305 -10.35 1.08 21.14
CA LEU A 305 -9.30 1.90 21.75
C LEU A 305 -9.43 3.36 21.33
N ARG A 306 -9.61 3.63 20.04
CA ARG A 306 -9.71 4.98 19.52
C ARG A 306 -10.89 5.76 20.10
N GLU A 307 -12.03 5.11 20.29
CA GLU A 307 -13.28 5.69 20.82
C GLU A 307 -13.22 6.02 22.32
N LEU A 308 -12.30 5.40 23.08
CA LEU A 308 -12.06 5.79 24.48
C LEU A 308 -11.49 7.20 24.64
N GLY A 309 -10.88 7.74 23.57
CA GLY A 309 -10.26 9.06 23.64
C GLY A 309 -11.28 10.13 24.04
N ARG A 310 -10.98 10.88 25.10
CA ARG A 310 -11.82 11.99 25.60
C ARG A 310 -11.13 13.34 25.38
N GLY A 311 -11.92 14.42 25.33
CA GLY A 311 -11.46 15.79 25.08
C GLY A 311 -12.22 16.44 23.91
N GLY A 312 -12.18 17.78 23.82
CA GLY A 312 -12.85 18.57 22.78
C GLY A 312 -12.29 18.34 21.36
N ASN A 313 -11.74 19.36 20.71
CA ASN A 313 -11.30 19.27 19.30
C ASN A 313 -10.20 18.21 19.02
N GLN A 314 -9.52 17.68 20.04
CA GLN A 314 -8.57 16.57 19.94
C GLN A 314 -8.77 15.57 21.08
N PRO A 315 -9.52 14.47 20.86
CA PRO A 315 -9.62 13.43 21.86
C PRO A 315 -8.28 12.71 21.99
N ASN A 316 -7.80 12.47 23.21
CA ASN A 316 -6.57 11.72 23.44
C ASN A 316 -6.85 10.53 24.37
N LEU A 317 -6.08 9.47 24.20
CA LEU A 317 -6.00 8.40 25.19
C LEU A 317 -5.08 8.84 26.32
N ASN A 318 -5.28 8.28 27.51
CA ASN A 318 -4.33 8.42 28.60
C ASN A 318 -3.92 7.03 29.11
N LEU A 319 -2.90 6.99 29.97
CA LEU A 319 -2.33 5.74 30.47
C LEU A 319 -3.37 4.89 31.23
N ASP A 320 -4.30 5.52 31.95
CA ASP A 320 -5.33 4.82 32.70
C ASP A 320 -6.36 4.14 31.80
N MET A 321 -6.75 4.78 30.70
CA MET A 321 -7.60 4.19 29.67
C MET A 321 -6.98 2.92 29.07
N ILE A 322 -5.66 2.92 28.85
CA ILE A 322 -4.96 1.72 28.35
C ILE A 322 -4.91 0.63 29.44
N LYS A 323 -4.62 0.99 30.68
CA LYS A 323 -4.58 0.06 31.83
C LYS A 323 -5.92 -0.61 32.09
N THR A 324 -7.01 0.13 31.98
CA THR A 324 -8.37 -0.32 32.28
C THR A 324 -9.10 -0.90 31.06
N PHE A 325 -8.44 -0.90 29.89
CA PHE A 325 -9.02 -1.46 28.67
C PHE A 325 -9.36 -2.94 28.88
N GLU A 326 -10.64 -3.26 28.68
CA GLU A 326 -11.17 -4.62 28.84
C GLU A 326 -10.92 -5.45 27.58
N ILE A 327 -10.29 -6.60 27.78
CA ILE A 327 -9.93 -7.56 26.74
C ILE A 327 -10.51 -8.93 27.05
N ILE A 328 -10.77 -9.72 26.01
CA ILE A 328 -11.00 -11.16 26.16
C ILE A 328 -9.67 -11.85 26.51
N PHE A 329 -9.75 -12.89 27.33
CA PHE A 329 -8.60 -13.56 27.91
C PHE A 329 -8.77 -15.08 27.88
N PRO A 330 -8.65 -15.70 26.69
CA PRO A 330 -8.68 -17.16 26.55
C PRO A 330 -7.49 -17.82 27.27
N PRO A 331 -7.54 -19.13 27.54
CA PRO A 331 -6.42 -19.86 28.15
C PRO A 331 -5.10 -19.69 27.38
N LEU A 332 -3.98 -19.65 28.11
CA LEU A 332 -2.65 -19.41 27.53
C LEU A 332 -2.32 -20.40 26.41
N GLU A 333 -2.69 -21.67 26.56
CA GLU A 333 -2.50 -22.71 25.54
C GLU A 333 -3.14 -22.35 24.19
N ASN A 334 -4.34 -21.75 24.20
CA ASN A 334 -4.99 -21.29 22.96
C ASN A 334 -4.24 -20.11 22.34
N GLN A 335 -3.69 -19.23 23.17
CA GLN A 335 -2.91 -18.08 22.71
C GLN A 335 -1.56 -18.52 22.08
N GLU A 336 -0.91 -19.54 22.64
CA GLU A 336 0.32 -20.15 22.11
C GLU A 336 0.06 -20.89 20.79
N LYS A 337 -1.02 -21.68 20.70
CA LYS A 337 -1.47 -22.31 19.44
C LYS A 337 -1.69 -21.27 18.34
N PHE A 338 -2.20 -20.09 18.70
CA PHE A 338 -2.38 -19.00 17.75
C PHE A 338 -1.02 -18.47 17.25
N GLU A 339 -0.05 -18.24 18.15
CA GLU A 339 1.30 -17.83 17.75
C GLU A 339 1.95 -18.84 16.80
N ASP A 340 1.81 -20.15 17.04
CA ASP A 340 2.35 -21.19 16.16
C ASP A 340 1.78 -21.11 14.73
N ILE A 341 0.48 -20.86 14.60
CA ILE A 341 -0.19 -20.71 13.30
C ILE A 341 0.28 -19.43 12.62
N ILE A 342 0.29 -18.30 13.34
CA ILE A 342 0.69 -17.00 12.79
C ILE A 342 2.16 -17.01 12.36
N THR A 343 3.04 -17.65 13.12
CA THR A 343 4.46 -17.79 12.78
C THR A 343 4.62 -18.48 11.43
N LYS A 344 3.88 -19.56 11.17
CA LYS A 344 3.89 -20.27 9.88
C LYS A 344 3.38 -19.37 8.73
N ILE A 345 2.31 -18.62 8.97
CA ILE A 345 1.74 -17.68 7.98
C ILE A 345 2.77 -16.58 7.65
N GLN A 346 3.43 -16.01 8.67
CA GLN A 346 4.43 -14.96 8.50
C GLN A 346 5.67 -15.46 7.76
N ILE A 347 6.16 -16.67 8.06
CA ILE A 347 7.26 -17.30 7.33
C ILE A 347 6.88 -17.45 5.84
N GLN A 348 5.66 -17.91 5.54
CA GLN A 348 5.22 -18.06 4.16
C GLN A 348 5.06 -16.70 3.45
N ARG A 349 4.58 -15.68 4.16
CA ARG A 349 4.50 -14.31 3.66
C ARG A 349 5.88 -13.77 3.31
N ALA A 350 6.87 -13.92 4.19
CA ALA A 350 8.24 -13.47 3.96
C ALA A 350 8.85 -14.14 2.72
N LYS A 351 8.62 -15.45 2.54
CA LYS A 351 9.01 -16.17 1.31
C LYS A 351 8.35 -15.60 0.07
N ASN A 352 7.05 -15.30 0.13
CA ASN A 352 6.32 -14.72 -1.01
C ASN A 352 6.81 -13.30 -1.36
N ILE A 353 7.17 -12.48 -0.37
CA ILE A 353 7.76 -11.15 -0.60
C ILE A 353 9.11 -11.28 -1.31
N LYS A 354 9.99 -12.15 -0.82
CA LYS A 354 11.28 -12.39 -1.47
C LYS A 354 11.12 -12.91 -2.91
N SER A 355 10.24 -13.88 -3.13
CA SER A 355 9.95 -14.39 -4.47
C SER A 355 9.30 -13.34 -5.40
N LEU A 356 8.55 -12.38 -4.84
CA LEU A 356 8.01 -11.26 -5.60
C LEU A 356 9.15 -10.36 -6.10
N GLU A 357 10.09 -9.99 -5.24
CA GLU A 357 11.27 -9.18 -5.62
C GLU A 357 12.09 -9.87 -6.72
N GLU A 358 12.33 -11.18 -6.58
CA GLU A 358 13.02 -11.99 -7.60
C GLU A 358 12.24 -12.00 -8.93
N SER A 359 10.92 -12.11 -8.88
CA SER A 359 10.05 -12.12 -10.07
C SER A 359 10.04 -10.75 -10.78
N GLU A 360 9.99 -9.66 -10.01
CA GLU A 360 10.07 -8.29 -10.55
C GLU A 360 11.44 -8.03 -11.19
N ASN A 361 12.53 -8.50 -10.58
CA ASN A 361 13.87 -8.41 -11.16
C ASN A 361 13.99 -9.21 -12.47
N LEU A 362 13.45 -10.43 -12.50
CA LEU A 362 13.43 -11.25 -13.72
C LEU A 362 12.59 -10.61 -14.82
N PHE A 363 11.40 -10.09 -14.48
CA PHE A 363 10.55 -9.37 -15.42
C PHE A 363 11.28 -8.16 -16.02
N ASN A 364 11.95 -7.37 -15.19
CA ASN A 364 12.76 -6.24 -15.65
C ASN A 364 13.90 -6.68 -16.57
N SER A 365 14.56 -7.81 -16.28
CA SER A 365 15.59 -8.38 -17.17
C SER A 365 15.01 -8.82 -18.51
N LEU A 366 13.88 -9.54 -18.51
CA LEU A 366 13.18 -9.97 -19.74
C LEU A 366 12.74 -8.77 -20.56
N LEU A 367 12.19 -7.73 -19.93
CA LEU A 367 11.79 -6.50 -20.58
C LEU A 367 13.01 -5.80 -21.24
N GLN A 368 14.16 -5.76 -20.57
CA GLN A 368 15.37 -5.21 -21.18
C GLN A 368 15.85 -6.04 -22.38
N LYS A 369 15.88 -7.36 -22.27
CA LYS A 369 16.28 -8.25 -23.37
C LYS A 369 15.33 -8.14 -24.56
N ALA A 370 14.02 -8.11 -24.32
CA ALA A 370 12.98 -7.92 -25.33
C ALA A 370 13.23 -6.66 -26.16
N PHE A 371 13.53 -5.55 -25.49
CA PHE A 371 13.69 -4.26 -26.13
C PHE A 371 15.12 -4.00 -26.65
N LYS A 372 16.07 -4.91 -26.39
CA LYS A 372 17.38 -4.97 -27.08
C LYS A 372 17.38 -5.93 -28.27
N GLY A 373 16.34 -6.76 -28.41
CA GLY A 373 16.25 -7.78 -29.43
C GLY A 373 16.99 -9.08 -29.10
N GLU A 374 17.13 -9.39 -27.82
CA GLU A 374 17.86 -10.55 -27.29
C GLU A 374 16.93 -11.72 -26.89
N LEU A 375 15.63 -11.70 -27.27
CA LEU A 375 14.60 -12.69 -26.89
C LEU A 375 13.92 -13.41 -28.05
#